data_AF-A0A1Y5EC95-F1
#
_entry.id   AF-A0A1Y5EC95-F1
#
_cell.length_a   1.000
_cell.length_b   1.000
_cell.length_c   1.000
_cell.angle_alpha   90.00
_cell.angle_beta   90.00
_cell.angle_gamma   90.00
#
_symmetry.space_group_name_H-M   'P 1'
#
loop_
_entity.id
_entity.type
_entity.pdbx_description
1 polymer ?
#
loop_
_entity_poly.entity_id
_entity_poly.type
_entity_poly.pdbx_seq_one_letter_code
_entity_poly.pdbx_strand_id
1 'polypeptide(L)'
;MILQNRLNEYEYEMGFILANLAYHIHPKIISRIQYINRNEQSYFDELFAGKIDTENYLYDGSACVFPGVRRYVSGKGKKRSYNFEYQAIIDDNTFPRHIWCFLKSGKTYSGPNWEKSELSEFELAHIFTHKESELEFEKQFFSEIDDDLLPFGDFSCASNVILLPKGTARPTDNSRIIKAVFYKRYIDLYGEDSLNGRSGFRIGEVPKWYSELKWNEPYLPENWEKNIEALMNYRTKRITKIVQKAFPVSSTNSPAVSVTKSNLVHKQSKKGINGDFPKLSKIELWAKHPNQFNHKIVRAFLNLSEAGNVSIDSLRSHCVKQGILAKNFNSHFASMKTNAGNSHGKIFEEFDNGSVAIPTTVLMEIKRHF
;
A
#
# COMPACT_ATOMS: atom_id res chain seq x y z
N MET A 1 -33.47 3.25 -29.24
CA MET A 1 -33.57 3.71 -27.83
C MET A 1 -32.25 4.40 -27.49
N ILE A 2 -32.25 5.73 -27.37
CA ILE A 2 -31.05 6.48 -26.99
C ILE A 2 -31.04 6.52 -25.46
N LEU A 3 -30.04 5.89 -24.84
CA LEU A 3 -29.84 5.98 -23.39
C LEU A 3 -29.32 7.38 -23.06
N GLN A 4 -30.10 8.17 -22.32
CA GLN A 4 -29.70 9.49 -21.85
C GLN A 4 -29.07 9.38 -20.46
N ASN A 5 -27.94 10.06 -20.26
CA ASN A 5 -27.35 10.20 -18.94
C ASN A 5 -28.17 11.20 -18.09
N ARG A 6 -28.82 10.70 -17.04
CA ARG A 6 -29.67 11.50 -16.13
C ARG A 6 -28.98 11.81 -14.79
N LEU A 7 -27.66 11.61 -14.69
CA LEU A 7 -26.92 11.80 -13.44
C LEU A 7 -27.16 13.18 -12.82
N ASN A 8 -27.21 14.23 -13.64
CA ASN A 8 -27.43 15.62 -13.23
C ASN A 8 -28.79 15.84 -12.52
N GLU A 9 -29.78 14.99 -12.80
CA GLU A 9 -31.11 15.08 -12.17
C GLU A 9 -31.12 14.58 -10.73
N TYR A 10 -30.09 13.83 -10.31
CA TYR A 10 -30.01 13.16 -9.01
C TYR A 10 -28.82 13.62 -8.16
N GLU A 11 -28.14 14.71 -8.54
CA GLU A 11 -26.93 15.18 -7.84
C GLU A 11 -27.19 15.57 -6.39
N TYR A 12 -28.37 16.11 -6.09
CA TYR A 12 -28.76 16.41 -4.71
C TYR A 12 -28.88 15.13 -3.88
N GLU A 13 -29.64 14.14 -4.34
CA GLU A 13 -29.83 12.86 -3.65
C GLU A 13 -28.51 12.12 -3.48
N MET A 14 -27.66 12.12 -4.52
CA MET A 14 -26.32 11.55 -4.44
C MET A 14 -25.45 12.29 -3.42
N GLY A 15 -25.45 13.63 -3.45
CA GLY A 15 -24.73 14.45 -2.47
C GLY A 15 -25.21 14.20 -1.04
N PHE A 16 -26.52 14.12 -0.84
CA PHE A 16 -27.15 13.81 0.45
C PHE A 16 -26.74 12.43 0.97
N ILE A 17 -26.84 11.39 0.15
CA ILE A 17 -26.42 10.03 0.53
C ILE A 17 -24.92 10.01 0.85
N LEU A 18 -24.08 10.57 -0.02
CA LEU A 18 -22.63 10.56 0.18
C LEU A 18 -22.21 11.35 1.41
N ALA A 19 -22.84 12.48 1.72
CA ALA A 19 -22.56 13.27 2.92
C ALA A 19 -22.80 12.48 4.21
N ASN A 20 -23.88 11.69 4.25
CA ASN A 20 -24.24 10.83 5.38
C ASN A 20 -23.44 9.52 5.44
N LEU A 21 -22.64 9.19 4.43
CA LEU A 21 -21.89 7.93 4.37
C LEU A 21 -20.37 8.12 4.34
N ALA A 22 -19.88 9.32 4.01
CA ALA A 22 -18.46 9.61 3.92
C ALA A 22 -17.82 9.79 5.31
N TYR A 23 -16.84 8.95 5.63
CA TYR A 23 -16.05 9.08 6.84
C TYR A 23 -14.75 9.84 6.54
N HIS A 24 -14.67 11.04 7.12
CA HIS A 24 -13.48 11.89 7.09
C HIS A 24 -12.64 11.68 8.36
N ILE A 25 -11.34 11.96 8.28
CA ILE A 25 -10.45 11.89 9.44
C ILE A 25 -10.64 13.14 10.31
N HIS A 26 -10.64 12.98 11.63
CA HIS A 26 -10.89 14.11 12.52
C HIS A 26 -9.80 15.20 12.43
N PRO A 27 -10.15 16.51 12.41
CA PRO A 27 -9.17 17.61 12.29
C PRO A 27 -7.99 17.55 13.28
N LYS A 28 -8.23 17.24 14.55
CA LYS A 28 -7.15 17.02 15.55
C LYS A 28 -6.11 15.97 15.14
N ILE A 29 -6.52 14.89 14.47
CA ILE A 29 -5.59 13.89 13.94
C ILE A 29 -4.76 14.50 12.81
N ILE A 30 -5.39 15.24 11.90
CA ILE A 30 -4.72 15.93 10.80
C ILE A 30 -3.68 16.92 11.34
N SER A 31 -4.05 17.78 12.29
CA SER A 31 -3.12 18.74 12.91
C SER A 31 -1.94 18.05 13.59
N ARG A 32 -2.15 16.88 14.23
CA ARG A 32 -1.05 16.11 14.83
C ARG A 32 -0.10 15.56 13.77
N ILE A 33 -0.63 15.05 12.65
CA ILE A 33 0.19 14.56 11.54
C ILE A 33 1.01 15.71 10.93
N GLN A 34 0.38 16.85 10.66
CA GLN A 34 1.05 18.05 10.15
C GLN A 34 2.19 18.51 11.07
N TYR A 35 1.94 18.54 12.38
CA TYR A 35 2.97 18.86 13.36
C TYR A 35 4.16 17.88 13.29
N ILE A 36 3.90 16.58 13.20
CA ILE A 36 4.97 15.58 13.10
C ILE A 36 5.72 15.71 11.78
N ASN A 37 5.02 15.95 10.67
CA ASN A 37 5.62 16.13 9.34
C ASN A 37 6.61 17.29 9.33
N ARG A 38 6.22 18.46 9.86
CA ARG A 38 7.14 19.62 9.98
C ARG A 38 8.40 19.30 10.77
N ASN A 39 8.30 18.49 11.84
CA ASN A 39 9.44 18.11 12.66
C ASN A 39 10.31 16.99 12.06
N GLU A 40 9.78 16.21 11.11
CA GLU A 40 10.51 15.13 10.44
C GLU A 40 10.99 15.51 9.03
N GLN A 41 10.77 16.74 8.57
CA GLN A 41 11.19 17.21 7.24
C GLN A 41 12.67 16.92 6.97
N SER A 42 13.55 17.47 7.82
CA SER A 42 15.01 17.34 7.65
C SER A 42 15.48 15.88 7.71
N TYR A 43 14.79 15.05 8.47
CA TYR A 43 15.08 13.61 8.50
C TYR A 43 14.79 12.96 7.14
N PHE A 44 13.65 13.27 6.52
CA PHE A 44 13.31 12.72 5.20
C PHE A 44 14.17 13.33 4.09
N ASP A 45 14.54 14.61 4.18
CA ASP A 45 15.49 15.24 3.26
C ASP A 45 16.83 14.49 3.25
N GLU A 46 17.39 14.21 4.43
CA GLU A 46 18.64 13.47 4.59
C GLU A 46 18.49 12.00 4.13
N LEU A 47 17.41 11.33 4.55
CA LEU A 47 17.16 9.95 4.19
C LEU A 47 17.04 9.76 2.67
N PHE A 48 16.35 10.67 1.99
CA PHE A 48 16.15 10.60 0.56
C PHE A 48 17.34 11.13 -0.23
N ALA A 49 18.11 12.08 0.30
CA ALA A 49 19.31 12.63 -0.32
C ALA A 49 19.10 12.97 -1.82
N GLY A 50 18.00 13.68 -2.11
CA GLY A 50 17.60 14.10 -3.47
C GLY A 50 17.04 12.99 -4.38
N LYS A 51 16.93 11.74 -3.90
CA LYS A 51 16.38 10.60 -4.68
C LYS A 51 14.86 10.56 -4.68
N ILE A 52 14.24 11.28 -3.75
CA ILE A 52 12.82 11.56 -3.65
C ILE A 52 12.77 13.03 -3.23
N ASP A 53 12.05 13.83 -4.00
CA ASP A 53 11.81 15.22 -3.64
C ASP A 53 10.74 15.28 -2.53
N THR A 54 11.15 15.75 -1.37
CA THR A 54 10.33 15.82 -0.15
C THR A 54 9.24 16.87 -0.23
N GLU A 55 9.44 17.97 -0.96
CA GLU A 55 8.49 19.08 -1.05
C GLU A 55 7.17 18.62 -1.67
N ASN A 56 7.22 17.68 -2.62
CA ASN A 56 6.02 17.06 -3.24
C ASN A 56 5.15 16.24 -2.26
N TYR A 57 5.64 15.99 -1.05
CA TYR A 57 4.95 15.18 -0.05
C TYR A 57 4.77 15.89 1.28
N LEU A 58 5.75 16.67 1.71
CA LEU A 58 5.81 17.31 3.02
C LEU A 58 5.79 18.84 2.93
N TYR A 59 5.08 19.37 1.93
CA TYR A 59 4.73 20.79 1.78
C TYR A 59 4.09 21.37 3.06
N ASP A 60 4.05 22.69 3.18
CA ASP A 60 3.44 23.34 4.34
C ASP A 60 1.96 22.95 4.50
N GLY A 61 1.54 22.64 5.73
CA GLY A 61 0.22 22.09 5.99
C GLY A 61 0.01 20.64 5.51
N SER A 62 1.02 19.93 5.00
CA SER A 62 0.87 18.54 4.55
C SER A 62 0.51 17.57 5.67
N ALA A 63 -0.55 16.80 5.44
CA ALA A 63 -0.91 15.63 6.24
C ALA A 63 -0.54 14.30 5.54
N CYS A 64 0.47 14.31 4.66
CA CYS A 64 1.02 13.11 4.02
C CYS A 64 1.56 12.13 5.06
N VAL A 65 1.01 10.92 5.09
CA VAL A 65 1.44 9.89 6.03
C VAL A 65 2.59 9.06 5.48
N PHE A 66 2.80 9.00 4.16
CA PHE A 66 3.91 8.23 3.61
C PHE A 66 4.64 9.02 2.52
N PRO A 67 5.55 9.93 2.91
CA PRO A 67 6.30 10.72 1.94
C PRO A 67 7.14 9.83 1.02
N GLY A 68 7.24 10.24 -0.25
CA GLY A 68 7.88 9.45 -1.29
C GLY A 68 7.06 8.29 -1.83
N VAL A 69 5.81 8.08 -1.41
CA VAL A 69 4.96 7.00 -1.93
C VAL A 69 4.03 7.51 -3.05
N ARG A 70 4.11 6.91 -4.23
CA ARG A 70 3.22 7.16 -5.38
C ARG A 70 2.33 5.96 -5.68
N ARG A 71 1.16 6.23 -6.27
CA ARG A 71 0.25 5.17 -6.71
C ARG A 71 0.85 4.35 -7.84
N TYR A 72 0.70 3.03 -7.75
CA TYR A 72 1.02 2.09 -8.80
C TYR A 72 0.07 2.27 -9.99
N VAL A 73 0.65 2.52 -11.16
CA VAL A 73 -0.02 2.45 -12.47
C VAL A 73 0.40 1.12 -13.12
N SER A 74 -0.58 0.39 -13.69
CA SER A 74 -0.35 -0.96 -14.24
C SER A 74 0.82 -1.01 -15.21
N GLY A 75 1.72 -1.98 -15.00
CA GLY A 75 2.89 -2.20 -15.86
C GLY A 75 4.16 -1.48 -15.39
N LYS A 76 4.09 -0.66 -14.33
CA LYS A 76 5.22 0.18 -13.93
C LYS A 76 5.77 -0.15 -12.54
N GLY A 77 6.88 -0.87 -12.53
CA GLY A 77 7.69 -1.11 -11.34
C GLY A 77 7.16 -2.16 -10.37
N LYS A 78 7.92 -2.39 -9.31
CA LYS A 78 7.58 -3.35 -8.26
C LYS A 78 6.88 -2.64 -7.10
N LYS A 79 5.70 -3.15 -6.72
CA LYS A 79 4.94 -2.65 -5.58
C LYS A 79 5.75 -2.76 -4.28
N ARG A 80 5.59 -1.76 -3.42
CA ARG A 80 6.22 -1.58 -2.11
C ARG A 80 7.75 -1.57 -2.18
N SER A 81 8.28 -1.01 -3.26
CA SER A 81 9.71 -0.74 -3.45
C SER A 81 9.93 0.57 -4.18
N TYR A 82 11.13 1.12 -4.01
CA TYR A 82 11.60 2.27 -4.75
C TYR A 82 11.67 1.96 -6.25
N ASN A 83 11.24 2.92 -7.06
CA ASN A 83 11.33 2.93 -8.51
C ASN A 83 12.21 4.11 -8.92
N PHE A 84 13.26 3.81 -9.69
CA PHE A 84 14.26 4.80 -10.13
C PHE A 84 13.73 5.78 -11.17
N GLU A 85 12.85 5.34 -12.07
CA GLU A 85 12.25 6.19 -13.10
C GLU A 85 11.34 7.25 -12.45
N TYR A 86 10.56 6.83 -11.46
CA TYR A 86 9.62 7.71 -10.78
C TYR A 86 10.16 8.43 -9.57
N GLN A 87 11.40 8.11 -9.18
CA GLN A 87 12.04 8.65 -7.99
C GLN A 87 11.13 8.57 -6.76
N ALA A 88 10.47 7.40 -6.60
CA ALA A 88 9.44 7.21 -5.59
C ALA A 88 9.24 5.73 -5.25
N ILE A 89 8.67 5.48 -4.08
CA ILE A 89 8.18 4.17 -3.64
C ILE A 89 6.79 3.94 -4.26
N ILE A 90 6.60 2.82 -4.95
CA ILE A 90 5.34 2.56 -5.68
C ILE A 90 4.41 1.66 -4.88
N ASP A 91 3.10 1.94 -4.81
CA ASP A 91 2.14 1.17 -4.01
C ASP A 91 0.70 1.07 -4.56
N ASP A 92 -0.02 0.00 -4.22
CA ASP A 92 -1.40 -0.30 -4.66
C ASP A 92 -2.44 -0.14 -3.54
N ASN A 93 -2.41 1.01 -2.85
CA ASN A 93 -3.29 1.39 -1.74
C ASN A 93 -3.02 0.70 -0.40
N THR A 94 -1.92 -0.04 -0.25
CA THR A 94 -1.51 -0.55 1.07
C THR A 94 -1.23 0.60 2.04
N PHE A 95 -0.52 1.64 1.58
CA PHE A 95 -0.14 2.79 2.41
C PHE A 95 -1.33 3.59 2.96
N PRO A 96 -2.27 4.10 2.13
CA PRO A 96 -3.47 4.74 2.63
C PRO A 96 -4.31 3.87 3.59
N ARG A 97 -4.34 2.55 3.39
CA ARG A 97 -5.06 1.63 4.30
C ARG A 97 -4.44 1.53 5.69
N HIS A 98 -3.12 1.76 5.84
CA HIS A 98 -2.49 1.78 7.16
C HIS A 98 -3.12 2.86 8.05
N ILE A 99 -3.46 4.01 7.50
CA ILE A 99 -4.05 5.14 8.24
C ILE A 99 -5.29 4.67 9.01
N TRP A 100 -6.26 4.11 8.30
CA TRP A 100 -7.51 3.62 8.89
C TRP A 100 -7.33 2.41 9.82
N CYS A 101 -6.45 1.46 9.49
CA CYS A 101 -6.18 0.34 10.38
C CYS A 101 -5.57 0.77 11.72
N PHE A 102 -4.66 1.76 11.71
CA PHE A 102 -4.08 2.29 12.95
C PHE A 102 -5.14 3.05 13.74
N LEU A 103 -5.97 3.88 13.11
CA LEU A 103 -7.05 4.58 13.81
C LEU A 103 -8.05 3.62 14.48
N LYS A 104 -8.47 2.55 13.78
CA LYS A 104 -9.45 1.58 14.29
C LYS A 104 -8.87 0.59 15.30
N SER A 105 -7.60 0.17 15.14
CA SER A 105 -7.06 -0.97 15.90
C SER A 105 -5.61 -0.83 16.39
N GLY A 106 -4.93 0.27 16.08
CA GLY A 106 -3.51 0.47 16.39
C GLY A 106 -2.56 -0.48 15.65
N LYS A 107 -3.03 -1.15 14.59
CA LYS A 107 -2.27 -2.17 13.86
C LYS A 107 -2.04 -1.76 12.40
N THR A 108 -1.02 -2.36 11.81
CA THR A 108 -0.75 -2.23 10.38
C THR A 108 -1.83 -2.88 9.53
N TYR A 109 -2.12 -2.33 8.35
CA TYR A 109 -2.92 -3.00 7.35
C TYR A 109 -2.35 -4.38 7.00
N SER A 110 -3.25 -5.36 7.00
CA SER A 110 -3.15 -6.65 6.34
C SER A 110 -4.58 -7.08 6.00
N GLY A 111 -4.78 -7.99 5.05
CA GLY A 111 -6.12 -8.51 4.75
C GLY A 111 -6.89 -8.93 6.01
N PRO A 112 -6.29 -9.77 6.89
CA PRO A 112 -6.93 -10.16 8.14
C PRO A 112 -7.19 -9.00 9.12
N ASN A 113 -6.28 -8.03 9.25
CA ASN A 113 -6.52 -6.90 10.15
C ASN A 113 -7.64 -5.99 9.61
N TRP A 114 -7.70 -5.80 8.28
CA TRP A 114 -8.73 -5.00 7.62
C TRP A 114 -10.13 -5.60 7.84
N GLU A 115 -10.25 -6.91 7.62
CA GLU A 115 -11.48 -7.68 7.85
C GLU A 115 -11.90 -7.67 9.32
N LYS A 116 -11.00 -8.03 10.25
CA LYS A 116 -11.29 -8.02 11.70
C LYS A 116 -11.63 -6.64 12.26
N SER A 117 -11.23 -5.59 11.57
CA SER A 117 -11.54 -4.21 11.93
C SER A 117 -12.82 -3.68 11.28
N GLU A 118 -13.56 -4.52 10.56
CA GLU A 118 -14.78 -4.18 9.79
C GLU A 118 -14.54 -3.17 8.67
N LEU A 119 -13.29 -2.76 8.45
CA LEU A 119 -12.90 -1.89 7.34
C LEU A 119 -13.11 -2.59 5.99
N SER A 120 -13.29 -3.92 5.97
CA SER A 120 -13.68 -4.68 4.78
C SER A 120 -14.98 -4.19 4.16
N GLU A 121 -15.85 -3.56 4.93
CA GLU A 121 -17.13 -3.03 4.46
C GLU A 121 -16.98 -1.69 3.73
N PHE A 122 -15.77 -1.15 3.66
CA PHE A 122 -15.49 0.16 3.08
C PHE A 122 -14.51 0.10 1.91
N GLU A 123 -14.62 1.12 1.06
CA GLU A 123 -13.68 1.48 0.01
C GLU A 123 -12.98 2.79 0.34
N LEU A 124 -11.75 2.92 -0.12
CA LEU A 124 -11.00 4.17 -0.04
C LEU A 124 -11.35 5.03 -1.23
N ALA A 125 -11.60 6.30 -0.99
CA ALA A 125 -11.68 7.33 -2.02
C ALA A 125 -10.72 8.47 -1.70
N HIS A 126 -10.30 9.17 -2.75
CA HIS A 126 -9.46 10.36 -2.67
C HIS A 126 -10.31 11.58 -3.03
N ILE A 127 -10.26 12.64 -2.23
CA ILE A 127 -11.02 13.87 -2.51
C ILE A 127 -10.36 14.63 -3.66
N PHE A 128 -9.06 14.88 -3.56
CA PHE A 128 -8.19 15.49 -4.56
C PHE A 128 -7.46 14.44 -5.38
N THR A 129 -7.15 14.78 -6.62
CA THR A 129 -6.35 13.93 -7.48
C THR A 129 -4.94 13.75 -6.93
N HIS A 130 -4.37 12.60 -7.26
CA HIS A 130 -2.97 12.27 -7.08
C HIS A 130 -2.32 11.90 -8.42
N LYS A 131 -2.96 12.28 -9.53
CA LYS A 131 -2.50 12.09 -10.91
C LYS A 131 -2.44 13.44 -11.60
N GLU A 132 -1.30 13.74 -12.20
CA GLU A 132 -1.09 14.99 -12.94
C GLU A 132 -2.13 15.19 -14.05
N SER A 133 -2.53 14.12 -14.74
CA SER A 133 -3.51 14.15 -15.82
C SER A 133 -4.92 14.61 -15.40
N GLU A 134 -5.20 14.69 -14.10
CA GLU A 134 -6.50 15.07 -13.55
C GLU A 134 -6.47 16.50 -12.95
N LEU A 135 -5.32 17.20 -12.95
CA LEU A 135 -5.20 18.56 -12.41
C LEU A 135 -6.01 19.60 -13.22
N GLU A 136 -6.12 19.43 -14.54
CA GLU A 136 -6.92 20.32 -15.39
C GLU A 136 -8.40 20.36 -14.98
N PHE A 137 -8.92 19.26 -14.42
CA PHE A 137 -10.26 19.25 -13.86
C PHE A 137 -10.35 20.11 -12.59
N GLU A 138 -9.31 20.11 -11.75
CA GLU A 138 -9.26 20.85 -10.49
C GLU A 138 -9.11 22.36 -10.71
N LYS A 139 -8.43 22.80 -11.79
CA LYS A 139 -8.32 24.22 -12.20
C LYS A 139 -9.68 24.92 -12.38
N GLN A 140 -10.76 24.16 -12.55
CA GLN A 140 -12.12 24.72 -12.62
C GLN A 140 -12.64 25.22 -11.27
N PHE A 141 -12.09 24.73 -10.16
CA PHE A 141 -12.59 24.97 -8.80
C PHE A 141 -11.71 25.89 -7.97
N PHE A 142 -10.46 26.13 -8.39
CA PHE A 142 -9.49 26.95 -7.66
C PHE A 142 -9.06 28.11 -8.55
N SER A 143 -8.87 29.30 -7.97
CA SER A 143 -8.33 30.45 -8.72
C SER A 143 -6.84 30.31 -8.97
N GLU A 144 -6.14 29.64 -8.06
CA GLU A 144 -4.68 29.49 -8.09
C GLU A 144 -4.34 28.01 -7.88
N ILE A 145 -3.54 27.48 -8.79
CA ILE A 145 -2.90 26.16 -8.68
C ILE A 145 -1.47 26.35 -9.17
N ASP A 146 -0.49 25.87 -8.41
CA ASP A 146 0.92 25.94 -8.79
C ASP A 146 1.11 25.24 -10.15
N ASP A 147 1.74 25.94 -11.11
CA ASP A 147 1.91 25.43 -12.47
C ASP A 147 2.77 24.16 -12.53
N ASP A 148 3.69 24.02 -11.57
CA ASP A 148 4.58 22.86 -11.40
C ASP A 148 4.07 21.85 -10.35
N LEU A 149 2.79 21.93 -9.95
CA LEU A 149 2.21 21.07 -8.92
C LEU A 149 2.34 19.58 -9.28
N LEU A 150 3.03 18.84 -8.43
CA LEU A 150 3.05 17.38 -8.46
C LEU A 150 2.20 16.83 -7.29
N PRO A 151 0.99 16.28 -7.55
CA PRO A 151 0.03 15.93 -6.51
C PRO A 151 0.34 14.58 -5.83
N PHE A 152 1.62 14.22 -5.70
CA PHE A 152 2.02 12.89 -5.24
C PHE A 152 1.77 12.69 -3.75
N GLY A 153 1.97 13.75 -2.95
CA GLY A 153 1.63 13.77 -1.53
C GLY A 153 0.17 13.42 -1.25
N ASP A 154 -0.73 13.82 -2.14
CA ASP A 154 -2.17 13.66 -1.99
C ASP A 154 -2.58 12.18 -1.98
N PHE A 155 -1.77 11.27 -2.54
CA PHE A 155 -2.07 9.84 -2.56
C PHE A 155 -2.15 9.22 -1.16
N SER A 156 -1.28 9.65 -0.24
CA SER A 156 -1.22 9.13 1.13
C SER A 156 -1.46 10.21 2.19
N CYS A 157 -2.05 11.33 1.78
CA CYS A 157 -2.46 12.41 2.65
C CYS A 157 -3.69 12.02 3.46
N ALA A 158 -3.59 12.08 4.79
CA ALA A 158 -4.66 11.66 5.69
C ALA A 158 -5.93 12.50 5.50
N SER A 159 -5.81 13.80 5.26
CA SER A 159 -6.97 14.67 4.98
C SER A 159 -7.63 14.34 3.64
N ASN A 160 -6.86 13.79 2.69
CA ASN A 160 -7.35 13.49 1.34
C ASN A 160 -8.02 12.12 1.20
N VAL A 161 -7.85 11.22 2.18
CA VAL A 161 -8.32 9.84 2.09
C VAL A 161 -9.55 9.65 2.99
N ILE A 162 -10.66 9.25 2.39
CA ILE A 162 -11.93 8.97 3.08
C ILE A 162 -12.33 7.50 2.95
N LEU A 163 -13.25 7.06 3.82
CA LEU A 163 -13.94 5.78 3.66
C LEU A 163 -15.38 6.01 3.20
N LEU A 164 -15.79 5.21 2.22
CA LEU A 164 -17.18 5.08 1.77
C LEU A 164 -17.61 3.61 1.90
N PRO A 165 -18.83 3.31 2.38
CA PRO A 165 -19.32 1.94 2.40
C PRO A 165 -19.30 1.32 1.00
N LYS A 166 -19.01 0.02 0.92
CA LYS A 166 -19.08 -0.71 -0.34
C LYS A 166 -20.50 -0.72 -0.89
N GLY A 167 -20.61 -0.68 -2.21
CA GLY A 167 -21.91 -0.67 -2.89
C GLY A 167 -22.58 0.69 -2.92
N THR A 168 -21.99 1.73 -2.32
CA THR A 168 -22.42 3.11 -2.60
C THR A 168 -22.09 3.46 -4.04
N ALA A 169 -22.90 4.33 -4.63
CA ALA A 169 -22.58 4.90 -5.93
C ALA A 169 -21.17 5.53 -5.87
N ARG A 170 -20.37 5.35 -6.93
CA ARG A 170 -19.05 6.00 -7.11
C ARG A 170 -19.10 7.20 -8.08
N PRO A 171 -20.11 8.09 -8.05
CA PRO A 171 -20.26 9.14 -9.06
C PRO A 171 -19.25 10.27 -8.87
N THR A 172 -18.37 10.19 -7.85
CA THR A 172 -17.37 11.20 -7.51
C THR A 172 -16.39 11.45 -8.65
N ASP A 173 -16.03 10.44 -9.44
CA ASP A 173 -14.87 10.55 -10.32
C ASP A 173 -15.13 11.44 -11.54
N ASN A 174 -16.41 11.68 -11.91
CA ASN A 174 -16.78 12.49 -13.08
C ASN A 174 -17.92 13.50 -12.84
N SER A 175 -18.60 13.52 -11.69
CA SER A 175 -19.58 14.59 -11.40
C SER A 175 -18.87 15.81 -10.83
N ARG A 176 -18.93 16.90 -11.60
CA ARG A 176 -18.40 18.22 -11.22
C ARG A 176 -19.02 18.75 -9.93
N ILE A 177 -20.34 18.61 -9.78
CA ILE A 177 -21.06 19.12 -8.60
C ILE A 177 -20.72 18.29 -7.36
N ILE A 178 -20.70 16.96 -7.46
CA ILE A 178 -20.31 16.11 -6.33
C ILE A 178 -18.87 16.40 -5.89
N LYS A 179 -17.95 16.65 -6.84
CA LYS A 179 -16.57 17.05 -6.52
C LYS A 179 -16.51 18.38 -5.79
N ALA A 180 -17.25 19.40 -6.25
CA ALA A 180 -17.33 20.69 -5.55
C ALA A 180 -17.79 20.55 -4.10
N VAL A 181 -18.79 19.69 -3.87
CA VAL A 181 -19.33 19.39 -2.53
C VAL A 181 -18.26 18.78 -1.63
N PHE A 182 -17.47 17.82 -2.12
CA PHE A 182 -16.39 17.22 -1.33
C PHE A 182 -15.20 18.16 -1.12
N TYR A 183 -14.85 19.01 -2.08
CA TYR A 183 -13.84 20.07 -1.88
C TYR A 183 -14.29 21.05 -0.80
N LYS A 184 -15.54 21.49 -0.85
CA LYS A 184 -16.09 22.37 0.18
C LYS A 184 -16.05 21.72 1.56
N ARG A 185 -16.42 20.44 1.67
CA ARG A 185 -16.34 19.70 2.94
C ARG A 185 -14.92 19.57 3.46
N TYR A 186 -13.95 19.29 2.58
CA TYR A 186 -12.54 19.26 2.95
C TYR A 186 -12.11 20.60 3.56
N ILE A 187 -12.43 21.71 2.89
CA ILE A 187 -12.06 23.07 3.33
C ILE A 187 -12.76 23.42 4.64
N ASP A 188 -14.03 23.03 4.82
CA ASP A 188 -14.74 23.22 6.10
C ASP A 188 -14.07 22.51 7.28
N LEU A 189 -13.42 21.37 7.03
CA LEU A 189 -12.77 20.58 8.06
C LEU A 189 -11.32 21.00 8.33
N TYR A 190 -10.58 21.36 7.28
CA TYR A 190 -9.12 21.46 7.35
C TYR A 190 -8.56 22.81 6.87
N GLY A 191 -9.39 23.68 6.30
CA GLY A 191 -8.96 24.92 5.66
C GLY A 191 -8.24 24.72 4.32
N GLU A 192 -7.80 25.82 3.73
CA GLU A 192 -7.05 25.83 2.47
C GLU A 192 -5.54 25.61 2.66
N ASP A 193 -4.99 25.93 3.83
CA ASP A 193 -3.54 25.77 4.12
C ASP A 193 -3.05 24.32 3.97
N SER A 194 -3.97 23.34 3.98
CA SER A 194 -3.66 21.92 3.82
C SER A 194 -3.81 21.44 2.37
N LEU A 195 -3.98 22.34 1.40
CA LEU A 195 -4.14 22.04 -0.01
C LEU A 195 -2.78 22.14 -0.70
N ASN A 196 -2.25 20.99 -1.14
CA ASN A 196 -0.99 20.90 -1.89
C ASN A 196 -1.00 21.82 -3.13
N GLY A 197 -0.40 23.01 -3.03
CA GLY A 197 -0.28 23.98 -4.12
C GLY A 197 -1.60 24.44 -4.74
N ARG A 198 -2.71 24.44 -4.00
CA ARG A 198 -4.02 24.93 -4.48
C ARG A 198 -4.58 25.96 -3.50
N SER A 199 -5.15 27.03 -4.02
CA SER A 199 -5.75 28.09 -3.20
C SER A 199 -6.88 28.81 -3.93
N GLY A 200 -7.68 29.56 -3.17
CA GLY A 200 -8.78 30.35 -3.67
C GLY A 200 -9.91 29.49 -4.22
N PHE A 201 -10.46 28.62 -3.37
CA PHE A 201 -11.58 27.79 -3.74
C PHE A 201 -12.79 28.64 -4.15
N ARG A 202 -13.32 28.37 -5.35
CA ARG A 202 -14.43 29.10 -5.95
C ARG A 202 -15.74 28.64 -5.34
N ILE A 203 -16.17 29.32 -4.28
CA ILE A 203 -17.43 29.00 -3.59
C ILE A 203 -18.65 28.98 -4.50
N GLY A 204 -18.63 29.76 -5.60
CA GLY A 204 -19.69 29.77 -6.61
C GLY A 204 -19.89 28.45 -7.35
N GLU A 205 -18.92 27.53 -7.28
CA GLU A 205 -19.01 26.18 -7.85
C GLU A 205 -19.75 25.18 -6.95
N VAL A 206 -19.99 25.57 -5.70
CA VAL A 206 -20.72 24.74 -4.73
C VAL A 206 -22.23 24.93 -4.94
N PRO A 207 -23.01 23.84 -5.03
CA PRO A 207 -24.44 23.96 -5.20
C PRO A 207 -25.11 24.62 -3.99
N LYS A 208 -26.17 25.40 -4.23
CA LYS A 208 -26.91 26.13 -3.18
C LYS A 208 -27.44 25.22 -2.05
N TRP A 209 -27.79 23.99 -2.39
CA TRP A 209 -28.28 22.99 -1.43
C TRP A 209 -27.17 22.37 -0.55
N TYR A 210 -25.91 22.77 -0.70
CA TYR A 210 -24.80 22.25 0.14
C TYR A 210 -25.08 22.43 1.64
N SER A 211 -25.67 23.55 2.04
CA SER A 211 -26.02 23.82 3.44
C SER A 211 -27.11 22.90 3.99
N GLU A 212 -27.86 22.22 3.13
CA GLU A 212 -28.89 21.25 3.51
C GLU A 212 -28.30 19.85 3.77
N LEU A 213 -27.05 19.61 3.33
CA LEU A 213 -26.38 18.34 3.54
C LEU A 213 -26.06 18.12 5.01
N LYS A 214 -26.33 16.90 5.48
CA LYS A 214 -25.96 16.44 6.81
C LYS A 214 -24.74 15.54 6.70
N TRP A 215 -23.58 16.11 7.02
CA TRP A 215 -22.33 15.38 7.00
C TRP A 215 -22.21 14.50 8.24
N ASN A 216 -21.62 13.32 8.07
CA ASN A 216 -21.08 12.60 9.20
C ASN A 216 -19.99 13.44 9.87
N GLU A 217 -20.12 13.62 11.18
CA GLU A 217 -19.09 14.27 11.97
C GLU A 217 -17.88 13.34 12.12
N PRO A 218 -16.66 13.81 11.83
CA PRO A 218 -15.47 12.99 11.98
C PRO A 218 -15.36 12.46 13.41
N TYR A 219 -15.21 11.14 13.56
CA TYR A 219 -15.06 10.51 14.86
C TYR A 219 -13.61 10.64 15.36
N LEU A 220 -13.43 10.98 16.65
CA LEU A 220 -12.13 10.99 17.33
C LEU A 220 -12.03 9.79 18.30
N PRO A 221 -11.30 8.71 17.96
CA PRO A 221 -11.14 7.56 18.85
C PRO A 221 -10.41 7.93 20.15
N GLU A 222 -10.77 7.34 21.29
CA GLU A 222 -10.13 7.66 22.59
C GLU A 222 -8.59 7.50 22.57
N ASN A 223 -8.09 6.45 21.91
CA ASN A 223 -6.65 6.14 21.84
C ASN A 223 -5.97 6.70 20.57
N TRP A 224 -6.54 7.73 19.95
CA TRP A 224 -6.07 8.23 18.65
C TRP A 224 -4.61 8.70 18.68
N GLU A 225 -4.17 9.40 19.73
CA GLU A 225 -2.80 9.95 19.81
C GLU A 225 -1.76 8.82 19.76
N LYS A 226 -1.92 7.83 20.64
CA LYS A 226 -1.06 6.64 20.69
C LYS A 226 -1.06 5.89 19.35
N ASN A 227 -2.22 5.77 18.71
CA ASN A 227 -2.34 5.08 17.42
C ASN A 227 -1.66 5.86 16.29
N ILE A 228 -1.74 7.19 16.29
CA ILE A 228 -1.03 8.05 15.34
C ILE A 228 0.47 7.99 15.57
N GLU A 229 0.95 8.03 16.81
CA GLU A 229 2.37 7.84 17.11
C GLU A 229 2.88 6.48 16.64
N ALA A 230 2.10 5.42 16.82
CA ALA A 230 2.44 4.10 16.31
C ALA A 230 2.49 4.05 14.78
N LEU A 231 1.56 4.75 14.10
CA LEU A 231 1.54 4.89 12.64
C LEU A 231 2.76 5.66 12.12
N MET A 232 3.13 6.79 12.74
CA MET A 232 4.30 7.58 12.34
C MET A 232 5.60 6.80 12.57
N ASN A 233 5.72 6.11 13.71
CA ASN A 233 6.85 5.21 13.96
C ASN A 233 6.95 4.07 12.92
N TYR A 234 5.80 3.51 12.54
CA TYR A 234 5.74 2.48 11.49
C TYR A 234 6.17 3.04 10.14
N ARG A 235 5.65 4.21 9.75
CA ARG A 235 6.03 4.94 8.53
C ARG A 235 7.54 5.10 8.43
N THR A 236 8.15 5.74 9.43
CA THR A 236 9.55 6.13 9.38
C THR A 236 10.43 4.89 9.26
N LYS A 237 10.17 3.84 10.05
CA LYS A 237 10.86 2.55 9.93
C LYS A 237 10.67 1.89 8.56
N ARG A 238 9.45 1.94 8.02
CA ARG A 238 9.10 1.28 6.77
C ARG A 238 9.75 1.94 5.57
N ILE A 239 9.67 3.27 5.47
CA ILE A 239 10.25 4.06 4.39
C ILE A 239 11.77 3.93 4.42
N THR A 240 12.39 4.14 5.58
CA THR A 240 13.84 3.97 5.78
C THR A 240 14.34 2.62 5.26
N LYS A 241 13.66 1.54 5.65
CA LYS A 241 14.00 0.19 5.19
C LYS A 241 13.90 0.02 3.68
N ILE A 242 12.92 0.66 3.03
CA ILE A 242 12.76 0.59 1.57
C ILE A 242 13.89 1.36 0.89
N VAL A 243 14.19 2.58 1.35
CA VAL A 243 15.22 3.45 0.79
C VAL A 243 16.62 2.84 0.99
N GLN A 244 16.98 2.42 2.20
CA GLN A 244 18.26 1.76 2.47
C GLN A 244 18.46 0.47 1.67
N LYS A 245 17.37 -0.25 1.39
CA LYS A 245 17.44 -1.43 0.53
C LYS A 245 17.70 -1.07 -0.94
N ALA A 246 17.14 0.03 -1.41
CA ALA A 246 17.35 0.52 -2.78
C ALA A 246 18.73 1.17 -2.95
N PHE A 247 19.24 1.77 -1.88
CA PHE A 247 20.52 2.48 -1.83
C PHE A 247 21.32 2.01 -0.62
N PRO A 248 21.94 0.81 -0.68
CA PRO A 248 22.81 0.34 0.38
C PRO A 248 23.96 1.34 0.53
N VAL A 249 24.10 1.95 1.70
CA VAL A 249 25.26 2.79 1.99
C VAL A 249 26.49 1.90 1.97
N SER A 250 27.48 2.21 1.13
CA SER A 250 28.83 1.65 1.27
C SER A 250 29.32 2.04 2.65
N SER A 251 29.65 1.06 3.50
CA SER A 251 29.91 1.22 4.92
C SER A 251 30.89 2.35 5.26
N THR A 252 30.37 3.56 5.46
CA THR A 252 31.02 4.68 6.16
C THR A 252 29.93 5.70 6.51
N ASN A 253 29.73 5.90 7.81
CA ASN A 253 28.95 6.94 8.47
C ASN A 253 27.41 6.88 8.30
N SER A 254 26.76 6.18 9.25
CA SER A 254 25.34 6.38 9.54
C SER A 254 25.18 7.55 10.54
N PRO A 255 24.21 8.46 10.35
CA PRO A 255 23.85 9.45 11.36
C PRO A 255 23.20 8.73 12.55
N ALA A 256 23.71 9.01 13.75
CA ALA A 256 23.21 8.44 14.98
C ALA A 256 21.88 9.10 15.37
N VAL A 257 20.76 8.39 15.20
CA VAL A 257 19.49 8.79 15.81
C VAL A 257 19.51 8.39 17.29
N SER A 258 19.56 9.40 18.16
CA SER A 258 19.36 9.24 19.60
C SER A 258 17.90 8.95 19.92
N VAL A 259 17.53 7.67 19.92
CA VAL A 259 16.27 7.20 20.52
C VAL A 259 16.54 6.80 21.96
N THR A 260 15.98 7.56 22.89
CA THR A 260 15.89 7.22 24.32
C THR A 260 15.24 5.84 24.48
N LYS A 261 16.04 4.89 24.97
CA LYS A 261 15.58 3.52 25.26
C LYS A 261 14.80 3.51 26.58
N SER A 262 13.53 3.16 26.51
CA SER A 262 12.84 2.49 27.62
C SER A 262 12.64 1.01 27.28
N ASN A 263 12.88 0.19 28.29
CA ASN A 263 13.08 -1.26 28.27
C ASN A 263 12.02 -2.05 27.50
N LEU A 264 12.45 -2.82 26.50
CA LEU A 264 11.71 -3.98 26.01
C LEU A 264 12.64 -5.18 25.79
N VAL A 265 12.25 -6.25 26.48
CA VAL A 265 12.86 -7.55 26.63
C VAL A 265 13.36 -8.13 25.30
N HIS A 266 14.62 -8.56 25.32
CA HIS A 266 15.30 -9.28 24.25
C HIS A 266 14.53 -10.55 23.86
N LYS A 267 13.94 -10.56 22.66
CA LYS A 267 13.62 -11.80 21.94
C LYS A 267 14.66 -11.96 20.84
N GLN A 268 15.74 -12.69 21.15
CA GLN A 268 16.78 -13.05 20.19
C GLN A 268 16.14 -13.81 19.02
N SER A 269 16.19 -13.24 17.81
CA SER A 269 15.97 -13.99 16.58
C SER A 269 17.26 -14.71 16.21
N LYS A 270 17.19 -16.04 16.12
CA LYS A 270 18.28 -16.88 15.61
C LYS A 270 18.61 -16.46 14.18
N LYS A 271 19.76 -15.81 14.01
CA LYS A 271 20.41 -15.61 12.71
C LYS A 271 21.02 -16.96 12.31
N GLY A 272 20.25 -17.76 11.58
CA GLY A 272 20.66 -19.08 11.08
C GLY A 272 21.20 -19.01 9.66
N ILE A 273 22.47 -19.34 9.52
CA ILE A 273 23.16 -19.99 8.38
C ILE A 273 22.20 -20.43 7.26
N ASN A 274 22.15 -19.76 6.12
CA ASN A 274 21.76 -20.29 4.79
C ASN A 274 21.77 -19.15 3.75
N GLY A 275 22.98 -18.76 3.31
CA GLY A 275 23.20 -17.64 2.38
C GLY A 275 22.45 -17.77 1.05
N ASP A 276 22.27 -19.00 0.55
CA ASP A 276 21.65 -19.25 -0.75
C ASP A 276 20.16 -19.63 -0.68
N PHE A 277 19.63 -19.87 0.52
CA PHE A 277 18.26 -20.35 0.70
C PHE A 277 17.51 -19.58 1.82
N PRO A 278 17.31 -18.26 1.67
CA PRO A 278 16.75 -17.40 2.72
C PRO A 278 15.27 -17.64 3.03
N LYS A 279 14.59 -18.52 2.27
CA LYS A 279 13.15 -18.81 2.37
C LYS A 279 12.84 -20.25 2.80
N LEU A 280 13.82 -21.01 3.29
CA LEU A 280 13.63 -22.42 3.70
C LEU A 280 12.57 -22.62 4.77
N SER A 281 12.36 -21.63 5.64
CA SER A 281 11.32 -21.70 6.68
C SER A 281 9.88 -21.85 6.12
N LYS A 282 9.67 -21.66 4.81
CA LYS A 282 8.38 -21.92 4.16
C LYS A 282 8.10 -23.40 3.92
N ILE A 283 9.12 -24.27 3.94
CA ILE A 283 8.96 -25.72 3.71
C ILE A 283 8.09 -26.33 4.82
N GLU A 284 8.34 -25.99 6.08
CA GLU A 284 7.51 -26.41 7.22
C GLU A 284 6.04 -26.02 7.03
N LEU A 285 5.80 -24.79 6.54
CA LEU A 285 4.44 -24.32 6.27
C LEU A 285 3.78 -25.15 5.17
N TRP A 286 4.48 -25.42 4.07
CA TRP A 286 3.93 -26.22 2.97
C TRP A 286 3.66 -27.66 3.39
N ALA A 287 4.52 -28.27 4.20
CA ALA A 287 4.31 -29.61 4.73
C ALA A 287 2.97 -29.73 5.48
N LYS A 288 2.60 -28.72 6.28
CA LYS A 288 1.36 -28.67 7.07
C LYS A 288 0.09 -28.39 6.25
N HIS A 289 0.22 -28.02 4.97
CA HIS A 289 -0.92 -27.61 4.13
C HIS A 289 -0.98 -28.39 2.81
N PRO A 290 -1.48 -29.65 2.81
CA PRO A 290 -1.45 -30.54 1.65
C PRO A 290 -2.24 -30.04 0.42
N ASN A 291 -3.16 -29.10 0.62
CA ASN A 291 -3.94 -28.51 -0.47
C ASN A 291 -3.18 -27.47 -1.28
N GLN A 292 -2.05 -26.92 -0.78
CA GLN A 292 -1.28 -25.91 -1.50
C GLN A 292 -0.52 -26.51 -2.70
N PHE A 293 -0.43 -25.76 -3.80
CA PHE A 293 0.30 -26.21 -5.00
C PHE A 293 1.77 -26.52 -4.71
N ASN A 294 2.45 -25.71 -3.90
CA ASN A 294 3.86 -25.93 -3.55
C ASN A 294 4.06 -27.26 -2.82
N HIS A 295 3.15 -27.62 -1.89
CA HIS A 295 3.18 -28.91 -1.21
C HIS A 295 3.09 -30.05 -2.22
N LYS A 296 2.08 -29.99 -3.10
CA LYS A 296 1.82 -31.03 -4.09
C LYS A 296 2.98 -31.18 -5.08
N ILE A 297 3.63 -30.09 -5.48
CA ILE A 297 4.81 -30.11 -6.37
C ILE A 297 6.01 -30.76 -5.67
N VAL A 298 6.29 -30.42 -4.40
CA VAL A 298 7.36 -31.08 -3.62
C VAL A 298 7.07 -32.56 -3.45
N ARG A 299 5.85 -32.94 -3.08
CA ARG A 299 5.46 -34.35 -2.90
C ARG A 299 5.57 -35.14 -4.20
N ALA A 300 5.12 -34.57 -5.32
CA ALA A 300 5.26 -35.18 -6.64
C ALA A 300 6.73 -35.41 -7.02
N PHE A 301 7.61 -34.44 -6.71
CA PHE A 301 9.05 -34.62 -6.93
C PHE A 301 9.62 -35.76 -6.10
N LEU A 302 9.31 -35.82 -4.80
CA LEU A 302 9.78 -36.89 -3.92
C LEU A 302 9.37 -38.27 -4.43
N ASN A 303 8.09 -38.44 -4.78
CA ASN A 303 7.57 -39.70 -5.33
C ASN A 303 8.27 -40.10 -6.65
N LEU A 304 8.55 -39.15 -7.53
CA LEU A 304 9.24 -39.43 -8.80
C LEU A 304 10.74 -39.71 -8.59
N SER A 305 11.36 -39.06 -7.61
CA SER A 305 12.80 -39.21 -7.33
C SER A 305 13.16 -40.60 -6.79
N GLU A 306 12.20 -41.30 -6.16
CA GLU A 306 12.37 -42.71 -5.75
C GLU A 306 12.52 -43.64 -6.96
N ALA A 307 11.98 -43.27 -8.12
CA ALA A 307 12.04 -44.04 -9.36
C ALA A 307 13.24 -43.66 -10.27
N GLY A 308 14.08 -42.70 -9.85
CA GLY A 308 15.26 -42.24 -10.60
C GLY A 308 15.24 -40.74 -10.91
N ASN A 309 15.96 -40.35 -11.96
CA ASN A 309 16.11 -38.94 -12.34
C ASN A 309 14.77 -38.32 -12.78
N VAL A 310 14.44 -37.16 -12.22
CA VAL A 310 13.19 -36.44 -12.51
C VAL A 310 13.42 -35.41 -13.61
N SER A 311 12.59 -35.42 -14.66
CA SER A 311 12.56 -34.36 -15.67
C SER A 311 11.42 -33.38 -15.39
N ILE A 312 11.52 -32.17 -15.94
CA ILE A 312 10.43 -31.17 -15.82
C ILE A 312 9.13 -31.72 -16.37
N ASP A 313 9.18 -32.43 -17.51
CA ASP A 313 8.01 -32.97 -18.17
C ASP A 313 7.35 -34.10 -17.37
N SER A 314 8.14 -34.98 -16.75
CA SER A 314 7.58 -36.03 -15.89
C SER A 314 6.96 -35.44 -14.63
N LEU A 315 7.61 -34.45 -14.02
CA LEU A 315 7.09 -33.74 -12.85
C LEU A 315 5.79 -32.99 -13.16
N ARG A 316 5.77 -32.22 -14.26
CA ARG A 316 4.58 -31.51 -14.73
C ARG A 316 3.43 -32.46 -15.00
N SER A 317 3.69 -33.54 -15.74
CA SER A 317 2.68 -34.54 -16.08
C SER A 317 2.10 -35.22 -14.84
N HIS A 318 2.93 -35.52 -13.84
CA HIS A 318 2.49 -36.10 -12.58
C HIS A 318 1.61 -35.13 -11.78
N CYS A 319 2.02 -33.86 -11.66
CA CYS A 319 1.22 -32.82 -11.01
C CYS A 319 -0.13 -32.58 -11.69
N VAL A 320 -0.19 -32.62 -13.02
CA VAL A 320 -1.43 -32.46 -13.79
C VAL A 320 -2.38 -33.62 -13.54
N LYS A 321 -1.88 -34.86 -13.50
CA LYS A 321 -2.70 -36.04 -13.12
C LYS A 321 -3.28 -35.93 -11.71
N GLN A 322 -2.62 -35.21 -10.81
CA GLN A 322 -3.09 -34.94 -9.45
C GLN A 322 -3.98 -33.67 -9.32
N GLY A 323 -4.45 -33.12 -10.44
CA GLY A 323 -5.43 -32.03 -10.47
C GLY A 323 -4.82 -30.61 -10.43
N ILE A 324 -3.52 -30.45 -10.64
CA ILE A 324 -2.90 -29.13 -10.82
C ILE A 324 -2.98 -28.74 -12.30
N LEU A 325 -3.71 -27.68 -12.65
CA LEU A 325 -3.70 -27.15 -14.02
C LEU A 325 -2.26 -26.83 -14.47
N ALA A 326 -1.90 -27.16 -15.71
CA ALA A 326 -0.54 -26.97 -16.23
C ALA A 326 -0.04 -25.52 -16.10
N LYS A 327 -0.92 -24.54 -16.29
CA LYS A 327 -0.62 -23.11 -16.09
C LYS A 327 -0.21 -22.80 -14.64
N ASN A 328 -0.87 -23.42 -13.66
CA ASN A 328 -0.57 -23.24 -12.25
C ASN A 328 0.75 -23.93 -11.89
N PHE A 329 1.01 -25.12 -12.42
CA PHE A 329 2.31 -25.78 -12.27
C PHE A 329 3.45 -24.88 -12.76
N ASN A 330 3.37 -24.37 -14.00
CA ASN A 330 4.45 -23.56 -14.58
C ASN A 330 4.77 -22.32 -13.74
N SER A 331 3.73 -21.61 -13.29
CA SER A 331 3.89 -20.41 -12.45
C SER A 331 4.52 -20.72 -11.09
N HIS A 332 4.02 -21.75 -10.40
CA HIS A 332 4.53 -22.15 -9.09
C HIS A 332 5.95 -22.73 -9.17
N PHE A 333 6.21 -23.60 -10.15
CA PHE A 333 7.52 -24.19 -10.36
C PHE A 333 8.58 -23.14 -10.69
N ALA A 334 8.29 -22.18 -11.58
CA ALA A 334 9.20 -21.06 -11.87
C ALA A 334 9.52 -20.23 -10.60
N SER A 335 8.51 -19.98 -9.77
CA SER A 335 8.64 -19.31 -8.47
C SER A 335 9.45 -20.12 -7.44
N MET A 336 9.57 -21.43 -7.62
CA MET A 336 10.35 -22.33 -6.78
C MET A 336 11.80 -22.55 -7.28
N LYS A 337 12.22 -21.89 -8.37
CA LYS A 337 13.60 -21.95 -8.90
C LYS A 337 14.46 -20.73 -8.57
N THR A 338 13.87 -19.69 -7.98
CA THR A 338 14.55 -18.42 -7.75
C THR A 338 14.27 -17.85 -6.37
N ASN A 339 15.21 -17.09 -5.83
CA ASN A 339 15.01 -16.28 -4.62
C ASN A 339 14.52 -14.86 -4.94
N ALA A 340 14.46 -14.49 -6.22
CA ALA A 340 14.12 -13.14 -6.65
C ALA A 340 12.66 -12.76 -6.32
N GLY A 341 12.45 -11.51 -5.93
CA GLY A 341 11.10 -10.96 -5.77
C GLY A 341 10.19 -11.73 -4.79
N ASN A 342 8.93 -11.90 -5.19
CA ASN A 342 7.89 -12.58 -4.42
C ASN A 342 7.88 -14.10 -4.62
N SER A 343 8.99 -14.65 -5.11
CA SER A 343 9.12 -16.08 -5.35
C SER A 343 8.85 -16.92 -4.10
N HIS A 344 8.50 -18.18 -4.31
CA HIS A 344 8.35 -19.18 -3.25
C HIS A 344 9.70 -19.50 -2.59
N GLY A 345 10.81 -19.24 -3.29
CA GLY A 345 12.18 -19.47 -2.84
C GLY A 345 12.84 -20.51 -3.73
N LYS A 346 14.17 -20.48 -3.86
CA LYS A 346 14.89 -21.48 -4.63
C LYS A 346 14.81 -22.82 -3.89
N ILE A 347 14.13 -23.78 -4.48
CA ILE A 347 13.91 -25.15 -4.00
C ILE A 347 14.43 -26.13 -5.04
N PHE A 348 14.15 -25.86 -6.31
CA PHE A 348 14.58 -26.68 -7.43
C PHE A 348 15.72 -26.02 -8.20
N GLU A 349 16.59 -26.88 -8.73
CA GLU A 349 17.55 -26.56 -9.78
C GLU A 349 17.15 -27.32 -11.04
N GLU A 350 17.24 -26.62 -12.16
CA GLU A 350 16.96 -27.16 -13.49
C GLU A 350 18.26 -27.13 -14.27
N PHE A 351 18.58 -28.23 -14.92
CA PHE A 351 19.78 -28.38 -15.74
C PHE A 351 19.42 -28.30 -17.23
N ASP A 352 20.41 -28.01 -18.07
CA ASP A 352 20.22 -27.80 -19.52
C ASP A 352 19.61 -29.01 -20.24
N ASN A 353 19.77 -30.22 -19.69
CA ASN A 353 19.16 -31.44 -20.20
C ASN A 353 17.68 -31.64 -19.77
N GLY A 354 17.06 -30.65 -19.12
CA GLY A 354 15.67 -30.70 -18.66
C GLY A 354 15.46 -31.54 -17.39
N SER A 355 16.53 -31.98 -16.74
CA SER A 355 16.45 -32.65 -15.43
C SER A 355 16.28 -31.64 -14.30
N VAL A 356 15.64 -32.07 -13.23
CA VAL A 356 15.33 -31.26 -12.04
C VAL A 356 15.93 -31.94 -10.81
N ALA A 357 16.61 -31.16 -9.97
CA ALA A 357 17.10 -31.62 -8.68
C ALA A 357 16.72 -30.67 -7.54
N ILE A 358 16.83 -31.16 -6.31
CA ILE A 358 16.72 -30.35 -5.10
C ILE A 358 18.13 -30.26 -4.47
N PRO A 359 18.67 -29.04 -4.23
CA PRO A 359 19.96 -28.89 -3.56
C PRO A 359 19.99 -29.57 -2.20
N THR A 360 21.13 -30.15 -1.82
CA THR A 360 21.27 -30.96 -0.59
C THR A 360 20.75 -30.25 0.66
N THR A 361 21.07 -28.96 0.83
CA THR A 361 20.59 -28.14 1.95
C THR A 361 19.07 -28.03 2.01
N VAL A 362 18.42 -27.86 0.86
CA VAL A 362 16.96 -27.80 0.74
C VAL A 362 16.36 -29.19 1.01
N LEU A 363 16.98 -30.25 0.49
CA LEU A 363 16.51 -31.63 0.66
C LEU A 363 16.55 -32.05 2.14
N MET A 364 17.57 -31.65 2.89
CA MET A 364 17.62 -31.89 4.34
C MET A 364 16.45 -31.24 5.07
N GLU A 365 16.09 -30.02 4.71
CA GLU A 365 14.93 -29.33 5.31
C GLU A 365 13.62 -29.97 4.88
N ILE A 366 13.49 -30.41 3.62
CA ILE A 366 12.29 -31.13 3.15
C ILE A 366 12.11 -32.43 3.92
N LYS A 367 13.16 -33.26 4.06
CA LYS A 367 13.11 -34.52 4.83
C LYS A 367 12.76 -34.35 6.30
N ARG A 368 12.95 -33.14 6.85
CA ARG A 368 12.57 -32.83 8.22
C ARG A 368 11.06 -32.69 8.40
N HIS A 369 10.33 -32.31 7.36
CA HIS A 369 8.92 -31.90 7.46
C HIS A 369 7.95 -32.68 6.55
N PHE A 370 8.41 -33.21 5.42
CA PHE A 370 7.64 -34.01 4.44
C PHE A 370 7.94 -35.50 4.60
#